data_AF-A0AAW5EQP3-F1
#
_entry.id   AF-A0AAW5EQP3-F1
#
_cell.length_a   1.000
_cell.length_b   1.000
_cell.length_c   1.000
_cell.angle_alpha   90.00
_cell.angle_beta   90.00
_cell.angle_gamma   90.00
#
_symmetry.space_group_name_H-M   'P 1'
#
loop_
_entity.id
_entity.type
_entity.pdbx_description
1 polymer ?
#
loop_
_entity_poly.entity_id
_entity_poly.type
_entity_poly.pdbx_seq_one_letter_code
_entity_poly.pdbx_strand_id
1 'polypeptide(L)'
;MNALEELTPGNVNAQGDPLPPISAISVPDRKVSAREVFGIDSDMEVPAFSLRTDHVPQIDPTYQFDHDTTLAILAGFAYNRRVMVQGYHGTGKSSHIEQVAARLNWPSVRINLDSHISRIDLIGKDAIVLKDGKQITEFREGLLPWGLQHPCALVFDEYDAGRPDVMFVIQRVLEVEGHLTLLDQNRVIRPNPAFRLFATANTVGLGDTTGLYHGTQQINQGQMDRWNIVTTLNYLPHAQESTIVMAKMGIDPKKDPQDAKRIETMVALADLTRSGFIAGDISTVMSPRTVISWAENYRIFNDLAFAFRVTFLNKCDEAERPTVAEYYQRCFNADPMPPHGR
;
A
#
# COMPACT_ATOMS: atom_id res chain seq x y z
N MET A 1 -1.24 18.33 -21.24
CA MET A 1 -1.48 17.80 -19.88
C MET A 1 -1.00 16.36 -19.83
N ASN A 2 -0.09 16.07 -18.91
CA ASN A 2 0.47 14.71 -18.77
C ASN A 2 -0.56 13.79 -18.10
N ALA A 3 -0.48 12.48 -18.36
CA ALA A 3 -1.49 11.51 -17.89
C ALA A 3 -1.66 11.49 -16.36
N LEU A 4 -0.66 11.94 -15.59
CA LEU A 4 -0.70 12.02 -14.13
C LEU A 4 -1.51 13.20 -13.59
N GLU A 5 -1.64 14.31 -14.33
CA GLU A 5 -2.50 15.44 -13.95
C GLU A 5 -3.99 15.05 -13.96
N GLU A 6 -4.35 13.98 -14.68
CA GLU A 6 -5.72 13.45 -14.78
C GLU A 6 -5.99 12.30 -13.79
N LEU A 7 -4.96 11.70 -13.17
CA LEU A 7 -5.06 10.45 -12.41
C LEU A 7 -5.13 10.61 -10.88
N THR A 8 -5.03 11.83 -10.35
CA THR A 8 -5.25 12.08 -8.91
C THR A 8 -6.36 13.10 -8.72
N PRO A 9 -7.46 12.78 -8.00
CA PRO A 9 -8.37 13.82 -7.54
C PRO A 9 -7.54 14.77 -6.67
N GLY A 10 -7.39 16.03 -7.11
CA GLY A 10 -6.58 17.00 -6.40
C GLY A 10 -6.96 17.02 -4.93
N ASN A 11 -6.03 16.66 -4.05
CA ASN A 11 -6.34 16.65 -2.63
C ASN A 11 -6.74 18.06 -2.20
N VAL A 12 -7.81 18.13 -1.40
CA VAL A 12 -8.27 19.37 -0.79
C VAL A 12 -7.76 19.49 0.63
N ASN A 13 -7.66 20.71 1.14
CA ASN A 13 -7.41 20.98 2.55
C ASN A 13 -8.62 20.59 3.42
N ALA A 14 -8.51 20.72 4.74
CA ALA A 14 -9.62 20.43 5.67
C ALA A 14 -10.88 21.31 5.47
N GLN A 15 -10.75 22.42 4.74
CA GLN A 15 -11.82 23.37 4.42
C GLN A 15 -12.44 23.12 3.03
N GLY A 16 -11.90 22.16 2.27
CA GLY A 16 -12.37 21.82 0.92
C GLY A 16 -11.68 22.61 -0.21
N ASP A 17 -10.69 23.46 0.09
CA ASP A 17 -9.96 24.20 -0.95
C ASP A 17 -8.89 23.32 -1.61
N PRO A 18 -8.63 23.50 -2.93
CA PRO A 18 -7.55 22.79 -3.61
C PRO A 18 -6.19 23.07 -2.96
N LEU A 19 -5.41 22.02 -2.72
CA LEU A 19 -4.01 22.18 -2.33
C LEU A 19 -3.17 22.70 -3.50
N PRO A 20 -2.05 23.40 -3.21
CA PRO A 20 -1.15 23.87 -4.26
C PRO A 20 -0.59 22.69 -5.06
N PRO A 21 -0.24 22.90 -6.35
CA PRO A 21 0.33 21.85 -7.18
C PRO A 21 1.72 21.46 -6.69
N ILE A 22 2.16 20.25 -7.05
CA ILE A 22 3.52 19.75 -6.75
C ILE A 22 4.65 20.69 -7.22
N SER A 23 4.41 21.52 -8.24
CA SER A 23 5.37 22.52 -8.73
C SER A 23 5.63 23.67 -7.75
N ALA A 24 4.82 23.81 -6.69
CA ALA A 24 5.01 24.81 -5.64
C ALA A 24 6.15 24.47 -4.67
N ILE A 25 6.72 23.27 -4.75
CA ILE A 25 7.84 22.80 -3.92
C ILE A 25 8.99 22.31 -4.80
N SER A 26 10.20 22.27 -4.24
CA SER A 26 11.40 21.81 -4.96
C SER A 26 12.26 20.84 -4.16
N VAL A 27 12.65 21.22 -2.94
CA VAL A 27 13.42 20.38 -2.01
C VAL A 27 12.82 20.48 -0.60
N PRO A 28 12.97 19.45 0.25
CA PRO A 28 12.55 19.52 1.65
C PRO A 28 13.22 20.68 2.37
N ASP A 29 12.44 21.42 3.17
CA ASP A 29 12.83 22.68 3.81
C ASP A 29 12.84 22.60 5.35
N ARG A 30 12.45 21.47 5.92
CA ARG A 30 12.53 21.18 7.35
C ARG A 30 12.96 19.75 7.62
N LYS A 31 13.24 19.45 8.88
CA LYS A 31 13.44 18.09 9.39
C LYS A 31 12.41 17.77 10.48
N VAL A 32 12.12 16.50 10.64
CA VAL A 32 11.25 15.99 11.71
C VAL A 32 11.91 14.80 12.40
N SER A 33 11.69 14.69 13.70
CA SER A 33 12.15 13.56 14.50
C SER A 33 11.30 12.32 14.21
N ALA A 34 11.96 11.19 13.95
CA ALA A 34 11.29 9.89 13.83
C ALA A 34 10.48 9.54 15.09
N ARG A 35 11.03 9.87 16.27
CA ARG A 35 10.43 9.65 17.58
C ARG A 35 9.16 10.45 17.79
N GLU A 36 9.21 11.75 17.53
CA GLU A 36 8.08 12.64 17.81
C GLU A 36 6.93 12.44 16.83
N VAL A 37 7.22 12.22 15.55
CA VAL A 37 6.19 12.17 14.49
C VAL A 37 5.61 10.78 14.28
N PHE A 38 6.42 9.73 14.45
CA PHE A 38 6.01 8.36 14.17
C PHE A 38 5.94 7.46 15.41
N GLY A 39 6.37 7.96 16.58
CA GLY A 39 6.42 7.15 17.81
C GLY A 39 7.48 6.06 17.81
N ILE A 40 8.50 6.19 16.95
CA ILE A 40 9.57 5.20 16.78
C ILE A 40 10.77 5.58 17.63
N ASP A 41 11.28 4.65 18.44
CA ASP A 41 12.46 4.90 19.29
C ASP A 41 13.74 5.01 18.44
N SER A 42 13.96 6.18 17.85
CA SER A 42 15.09 6.48 17.00
C SER A 42 15.39 7.97 16.99
N ASP A 43 16.68 8.31 17.01
CA ASP A 43 17.16 9.69 16.92
C ASP A 43 17.31 10.17 15.46
N MET A 44 16.72 9.44 14.52
CA MET A 44 16.74 9.79 13.09
C MET A 44 15.95 11.08 12.84
N GLU A 45 16.62 12.06 12.24
CA GLU A 45 16.03 13.29 11.73
C GLU A 45 15.77 13.16 10.22
N VAL A 46 14.50 13.23 9.83
CA VAL A 46 14.05 12.95 8.46
C VAL A 46 13.64 14.24 7.76
N PRO A 47 14.12 14.51 6.52
CA PRO A 47 13.68 15.66 5.76
C PRO A 47 12.16 15.62 5.48
N ALA A 48 11.51 16.77 5.52
CA ALA A 48 10.09 16.92 5.27
C ALA A 48 9.82 18.26 4.58
N PHE A 49 8.66 18.38 3.94
CA PHE A 49 8.17 19.64 3.40
C PHE A 49 7.30 20.37 4.44
N SER A 50 7.44 21.69 4.52
CA SER A 50 6.53 22.55 5.28
C SER A 50 5.17 22.67 4.57
N LEU A 51 5.20 22.84 3.24
CA LEU A 51 4.03 22.97 2.40
C LEU A 51 3.46 21.60 2.00
N ARG A 52 2.13 21.46 2.14
CA ARG A 52 1.38 20.28 1.68
C ARG A 52 0.81 20.56 0.29
N THR A 53 1.04 19.67 -0.66
CA THR A 53 0.55 19.78 -2.05
C THR A 53 -0.53 18.74 -2.37
N ASP A 54 -1.17 18.90 -3.53
CA ASP A 54 -2.22 18.04 -4.09
C ASP A 54 -1.87 16.53 -4.15
N HIS A 55 -0.60 16.19 -4.28
CA HIS A 55 -0.13 14.79 -4.34
C HIS A 55 0.27 14.21 -2.96
N VAL A 56 0.11 14.96 -1.85
CA VAL A 56 0.41 14.44 -0.50
C VAL A 56 -0.76 13.59 0.01
N PRO A 57 -0.57 12.31 0.38
CA PRO A 57 -1.64 11.45 0.87
C PRO A 57 -2.31 11.98 2.14
N GLN A 58 -3.62 11.72 2.30
CA GLN A 58 -4.36 12.12 3.50
C GLN A 58 -3.80 11.47 4.77
N ILE A 59 -3.79 12.25 5.85
CA ILE A 59 -3.37 11.78 7.17
C ILE A 59 -4.52 10.98 7.78
N ASP A 60 -4.26 9.72 8.09
CA ASP A 60 -5.11 8.90 8.95
C ASP A 60 -4.62 9.04 10.40
N PRO A 61 -5.35 9.75 11.29
CA PRO A 61 -4.91 9.97 12.67
C PRO A 61 -4.96 8.69 13.52
N THR A 62 -5.65 7.65 13.04
CA THR A 62 -5.76 6.35 13.75
C THR A 62 -4.69 5.35 13.33
N TYR A 63 -3.81 5.73 12.40
CA TYR A 63 -2.80 4.83 11.87
C TYR A 63 -1.74 4.48 12.91
N GLN A 64 -1.40 3.20 13.03
CA GLN A 64 -0.32 2.71 13.89
C GLN A 64 0.86 2.27 13.04
N PHE A 65 2.04 2.77 13.40
CA PHE A 65 3.28 2.49 12.71
C PHE A 65 3.97 1.25 13.30
N ASP A 66 4.10 0.19 12.50
CA ASP A 66 5.08 -0.88 12.70
C ASP A 66 6.50 -0.32 12.75
N HIS A 67 7.27 -0.74 13.76
CA HIS A 67 8.55 -0.13 14.08
C HIS A 67 9.59 -0.32 12.97
N ASP A 68 9.87 -1.56 12.60
CA ASP A 68 10.96 -1.91 11.69
C ASP A 68 10.66 -1.45 10.26
N THR A 69 9.41 -1.63 9.83
CA THR A 69 8.96 -1.15 8.51
C THR A 69 9.02 0.37 8.41
N THR A 70 8.65 1.09 9.49
CA THR A 70 8.76 2.56 9.50
C THR A 70 10.21 3.01 9.42
N LEU A 71 11.13 2.42 10.19
CA LEU A 71 12.55 2.75 10.11
C LEU A 71 13.12 2.53 8.70
N ALA A 72 12.77 1.41 8.07
CA ALA A 72 13.16 1.12 6.69
C ALA A 72 12.66 2.18 5.70
N ILE A 73 11.39 2.58 5.80
CA ILE A 73 10.80 3.60 4.92
C ILE A 73 11.40 4.98 5.19
N LEU A 74 11.62 5.35 6.45
CA LEU A 74 12.27 6.61 6.82
C LEU A 74 13.71 6.67 6.29
N ALA A 75 14.45 5.55 6.29
CA ALA A 75 15.76 5.48 5.64
C ALA A 75 15.67 5.72 4.12
N GLY A 76 14.58 5.26 3.49
CA GLY A 76 14.22 5.61 2.11
C GLY A 76 14.11 7.13 1.92
N PHE A 77 13.29 7.81 2.72
CA PHE A 77 13.11 9.26 2.63
C PHE A 77 14.37 10.06 2.98
N ALA A 78 15.07 9.71 4.05
CA ALA A 78 16.24 10.46 4.54
C ALA A 78 17.48 10.29 3.66
N TYR A 79 17.72 9.07 3.16
CA TYR A 79 18.97 8.72 2.48
C TYR A 79 18.78 8.27 1.03
N ASN A 80 17.58 8.44 0.47
CA ASN A 80 17.22 8.00 -0.89
C ASN A 80 17.52 6.51 -1.13
N ARG A 81 17.34 5.67 -0.10
CA ARG A 81 17.42 4.22 -0.25
C ARG A 81 16.21 3.71 -1.01
N ARG A 82 16.42 2.76 -1.93
CA ARG A 82 15.34 2.02 -2.59
C ARG A 82 14.78 1.00 -1.61
N VAL A 83 13.51 1.13 -1.25
CA VAL A 83 12.88 0.30 -0.20
C VAL A 83 11.75 -0.53 -0.80
N MET A 84 11.83 -1.84 -0.62
CA MET A 84 10.73 -2.76 -0.90
C MET A 84 10.09 -3.21 0.40
N VAL A 85 8.77 -3.10 0.49
CA VAL A 85 7.96 -3.63 1.59
C VAL A 85 7.23 -4.87 1.10
N GLN A 86 7.55 -6.02 1.67
CA GLN A 86 6.91 -7.28 1.33
C GLN A 86 6.04 -7.81 2.47
N GLY A 87 5.15 -8.74 2.18
CA GLY A 87 4.36 -9.42 3.19
C GLY A 87 2.98 -9.82 2.66
N TYR A 88 2.18 -10.45 3.51
CA TYR A 88 0.86 -10.93 3.10
C TYR A 88 -0.07 -9.81 2.58
N HIS A 89 -1.06 -10.18 1.78
CA HIS A 89 -2.06 -9.23 1.30
C HIS A 89 -2.86 -8.63 2.47
N GLY A 90 -3.32 -7.39 2.30
CA GLY A 90 -4.17 -6.74 3.29
C GLY A 90 -3.50 -6.34 4.62
N THR A 91 -2.17 -6.44 4.73
CA THR A 91 -1.41 -6.00 5.91
C THR A 91 -1.11 -4.49 5.94
N GLY A 92 -1.41 -3.76 4.86
CA GLY A 92 -1.27 -2.30 4.80
C GLY A 92 0.07 -1.80 4.24
N LYS A 93 0.81 -2.60 3.47
CA LYS A 93 2.12 -2.23 2.90
C LYS A 93 2.14 -0.86 2.20
N SER A 94 1.23 -0.67 1.25
CA SER A 94 1.16 0.57 0.44
C SER A 94 0.68 1.74 1.29
N SER A 95 -0.32 1.52 2.15
CA SER A 95 -0.80 2.56 3.06
C SER A 95 0.26 2.96 4.09
N HIS A 96 1.17 2.06 4.48
CA HIS A 96 2.27 2.37 5.39
C HIS A 96 3.23 3.40 4.78
N ILE A 97 3.63 3.19 3.52
CA ILE A 97 4.45 4.16 2.78
C ILE A 97 3.70 5.49 2.63
N GLU A 98 2.42 5.45 2.26
CA GLU A 98 1.59 6.65 2.11
C GLU A 98 1.42 7.42 3.41
N GLN A 99 1.22 6.74 4.53
CA GLN A 99 1.10 7.39 5.83
C GLN A 99 2.43 7.98 6.29
N VAL A 100 3.56 7.34 6.01
CA VAL A 100 4.86 7.98 6.24
C VAL A 100 5.01 9.24 5.39
N ALA A 101 4.75 9.16 4.09
CA ALA A 101 4.77 10.30 3.18
C ALA A 101 3.85 11.44 3.64
N ALA A 102 2.64 11.10 4.11
CA ALA A 102 1.66 12.06 4.62
C ALA A 102 2.17 12.88 5.81
N ARG A 103 2.91 12.27 6.74
CA ARG A 103 3.51 12.99 7.90
C ARG A 103 4.69 13.87 7.50
N LEU A 104 5.43 13.46 6.46
CA LEU A 104 6.54 14.22 5.91
C LEU A 104 6.08 15.34 4.95
N ASN A 105 4.77 15.45 4.66
CA ASN A 105 4.22 16.23 3.55
C ASN A 105 4.90 15.94 2.20
N TRP A 106 5.35 14.70 2.01
CA TRP A 106 6.01 14.29 0.78
C TRP A 106 4.95 13.87 -0.25
N PRO A 107 4.94 14.44 -1.46
CA PRO A 107 4.07 13.97 -2.53
C PRO A 107 4.29 12.47 -2.79
N SER A 108 3.23 11.69 -2.90
CA SER A 108 3.32 10.25 -3.13
C SER A 108 2.47 9.84 -4.32
N VAL A 109 3.10 9.23 -5.32
CA VAL A 109 2.45 8.71 -6.51
C VAL A 109 2.55 7.21 -6.51
N ARG A 110 1.41 6.53 -6.54
CA ARG A 110 1.32 5.07 -6.59
C ARG A 110 1.02 4.62 -8.01
N ILE A 111 1.79 3.66 -8.50
CA ILE A 111 1.54 2.94 -9.75
C ILE A 111 1.30 1.48 -9.37
N ASN A 112 0.09 0.99 -9.56
CA ASN A 112 -0.20 -0.44 -9.38
C ASN A 112 0.33 -1.21 -10.58
N LEU A 113 1.25 -2.15 -10.38
CA LEU A 113 1.72 -3.01 -11.45
C LEU A 113 0.75 -4.18 -11.61
N ASP A 114 0.10 -4.26 -12.75
CA ASP A 114 -0.80 -5.34 -13.11
C ASP A 114 -0.60 -5.73 -14.58
N SER A 115 -1.52 -6.53 -15.11
CA SER A 115 -1.51 -6.94 -16.52
C SER A 115 -1.81 -5.79 -17.50
N HIS A 116 -2.34 -4.65 -17.04
CA HIS A 116 -2.75 -3.52 -17.87
C HIS A 116 -1.66 -2.47 -18.05
N ILE A 117 -0.81 -2.26 -17.04
CA ILE A 117 0.31 -1.31 -17.18
C ILE A 117 1.29 -1.81 -18.24
N SER A 118 1.46 -1.00 -19.28
CA SER A 118 2.40 -1.28 -20.37
C SER A 118 3.67 -0.45 -20.26
N ARG A 119 4.70 -0.82 -21.03
CA ARG A 119 5.90 -0.01 -21.20
C ARG A 119 5.58 1.41 -21.68
N ILE A 120 4.55 1.57 -22.50
CA ILE A 120 4.12 2.86 -23.06
C ILE A 120 3.54 3.75 -21.97
N ASP A 121 2.77 3.21 -21.03
CA ASP A 121 2.21 3.99 -19.92
C ASP A 121 3.33 4.48 -19.00
N LEU A 122 4.34 3.62 -18.77
CA LEU A 122 5.45 3.94 -17.88
C LEU A 122 6.44 4.95 -18.49
N ILE A 123 6.82 4.78 -19.77
CA ILE A 123 7.81 5.64 -20.45
C ILE A 123 7.15 6.83 -21.17
N GLY A 124 6.03 6.60 -21.84
CA GLY A 124 5.38 7.57 -22.72
C GLY A 124 5.31 7.09 -24.17
N LYS A 125 4.66 7.91 -24.99
CA LYS A 125 4.51 7.70 -26.43
C LYS A 125 4.46 9.02 -27.18
N ASP A 126 4.80 8.96 -28.45
CA ASP A 126 4.45 10.01 -29.39
C ASP A 126 2.93 10.06 -29.58
N ALA A 127 2.38 11.26 -29.43
CA ALA A 127 0.97 11.54 -29.62
C ALA A 127 0.81 12.66 -30.65
N ILE A 128 -0.18 12.51 -31.53
CA ILE A 128 -0.56 13.59 -32.44
C ILE A 128 -1.47 14.54 -31.67
N VAL A 129 -1.03 15.77 -31.50
CA VAL A 129 -1.81 16.84 -30.89
C VAL A 129 -2.08 17.93 -31.91
N LEU A 130 -3.24 18.58 -31.80
CA LEU A 130 -3.59 19.73 -32.62
C LEU A 130 -3.09 21.00 -31.93
N LYS A 131 -2.16 21.70 -32.57
CA LYS A 131 -1.67 23.01 -32.13
C LYS A 131 -1.84 24.00 -33.28
N ASP A 132 -2.59 25.07 -33.04
CA ASP A 132 -2.93 26.08 -34.04
C ASP A 132 -3.52 25.49 -35.34
N GLY A 133 -4.38 24.47 -35.19
CA GLY A 133 -5.02 23.77 -36.32
C GLY A 133 -4.09 22.84 -37.11
N LYS A 134 -2.82 22.69 -36.73
CA LYS A 134 -1.86 21.78 -37.35
C LYS A 134 -1.68 20.53 -36.50
N GLN A 135 -1.63 19.36 -37.16
CA GLN A 135 -1.25 18.11 -36.52
C GLN A 135 0.26 18.13 -36.30
N ILE A 136 0.66 18.15 -35.03
CA ILE A 136 2.06 18.03 -34.63
C ILE A 136 2.23 16.77 -33.80
N THR A 137 3.37 16.11 -33.95
CA THR A 137 3.74 14.98 -33.10
C THR A 137 4.47 15.52 -31.88
N GLU A 138 3.92 15.26 -30.69
CA GLU A 138 4.53 15.61 -29.41
C GLU A 138 4.65 14.35 -28.56
N PHE A 139 5.79 14.16 -27.93
CA PHE A 139 5.96 13.07 -26.99
C PHE A 139 5.25 13.38 -25.68
N ARG A 140 4.26 12.55 -25.34
CA ARG A 140 3.60 12.61 -24.04
C ARG A 140 4.38 11.73 -23.07
N GLU A 141 4.99 12.36 -22.06
CA GLU A 141 5.73 11.65 -21.02
C GLU A 141 4.84 10.69 -20.25
N GLY A 142 5.35 9.48 -20.00
CA GLY A 142 4.71 8.48 -19.15
C GLY A 142 4.93 8.75 -17.67
N LEU A 143 4.47 7.80 -16.84
CA LEU A 143 4.44 7.97 -15.39
C LEU A 143 5.85 8.09 -14.77
N LEU A 144 6.83 7.36 -15.30
CA LEU A 144 8.17 7.27 -14.73
C LEU A 144 9.05 8.49 -15.06
N PRO A 145 9.14 8.97 -16.31
CA PRO A 145 9.80 10.25 -16.61
C PRO A 145 9.25 11.41 -15.79
N TRP A 146 7.92 11.49 -15.65
CA TRP A 146 7.30 12.51 -14.83
C TRP A 146 7.73 12.37 -13.37
N GLY A 147 7.58 11.18 -12.78
CA GLY A 147 7.93 10.95 -11.37
C GLY A 147 9.39 11.29 -11.07
N LEU A 148 10.30 10.89 -11.95
CA LEU A 148 11.72 11.18 -11.80
C LEU A 148 12.04 12.67 -11.78
N GLN A 149 11.26 13.52 -12.45
CA GLN A 149 11.53 14.95 -12.53
C GLN A 149 10.92 15.75 -11.38
N HIS A 150 10.03 15.14 -10.59
CA HIS A 150 9.29 15.81 -9.52
C HIS A 150 9.78 15.40 -8.12
N PRO A 151 9.59 16.28 -7.10
CA PRO A 151 9.97 15.99 -5.72
C PRO A 151 8.96 15.05 -5.04
N CYS A 152 8.81 13.83 -5.54
CA CYS A 152 7.83 12.85 -5.05
C CYS A 152 8.45 11.51 -4.64
N ALA A 153 7.73 10.78 -3.79
CA ALA A 153 7.89 9.36 -3.61
C ALA A 153 7.06 8.62 -4.66
N LEU A 154 7.71 7.82 -5.49
CA LEU A 154 7.05 6.89 -6.40
C LEU A 154 6.95 5.53 -5.73
N VAL A 155 5.76 4.95 -5.72
CA VAL A 155 5.47 3.63 -5.14
C VAL A 155 5.01 2.69 -6.26
N PHE A 156 5.82 1.68 -6.57
CA PHE A 156 5.38 0.55 -7.39
C PHE A 156 4.64 -0.46 -6.51
N ASP A 157 3.31 -0.43 -6.56
CA ASP A 157 2.46 -1.37 -5.82
C ASP A 157 2.36 -2.68 -6.60
N GLU A 158 2.32 -3.81 -5.90
CA GLU A 158 2.30 -5.15 -6.52
C GLU A 158 3.47 -5.38 -7.48
N TYR A 159 4.69 -5.01 -7.07
CA TYR A 159 5.89 -5.06 -7.90
C TYR A 159 6.14 -6.44 -8.52
N ASP A 160 5.83 -7.50 -7.79
CA ASP A 160 5.92 -8.89 -8.26
C ASP A 160 4.88 -9.26 -9.32
N ALA A 161 3.80 -8.50 -9.53
CA ALA A 161 2.84 -8.70 -10.61
C ALA A 161 3.25 -8.00 -11.94
N GLY A 162 4.34 -7.24 -11.94
CA GLY A 162 4.79 -6.49 -13.11
C GLY A 162 5.21 -7.37 -14.30
N ARG A 163 4.75 -6.99 -15.50
CA ARG A 163 5.13 -7.66 -16.76
C ARG A 163 6.64 -7.54 -17.02
N PRO A 164 7.32 -8.57 -17.55
CA PRO A 164 8.78 -8.54 -17.74
C PRO A 164 9.33 -7.32 -18.51
N ASP A 165 8.61 -6.86 -19.54
CA ASP A 165 8.97 -5.69 -20.36
C ASP A 165 8.88 -4.37 -19.59
N VAL A 166 7.94 -4.27 -18.65
CA VAL A 166 7.79 -3.13 -17.72
C VAL A 166 8.90 -3.17 -16.66
N MET A 167 9.16 -4.35 -16.10
CA MET A 167 10.19 -4.54 -15.07
C MET A 167 11.58 -4.16 -15.58
N PHE A 168 11.89 -4.45 -16.85
CA PHE A 168 13.14 -4.03 -17.48
C PHE A 168 13.33 -2.50 -17.49
N VAL A 169 12.23 -1.73 -17.60
CA VAL A 169 12.30 -0.26 -17.51
C VAL A 169 12.63 0.17 -16.08
N ILE A 170 11.92 -0.41 -15.09
CA ILE A 170 12.09 -0.06 -13.67
C ILE A 170 13.51 -0.37 -13.19
N GLN A 171 14.08 -1.50 -13.62
CA GLN A 171 15.45 -1.90 -13.28
C GLN A 171 16.51 -0.83 -13.58
N ARG A 172 16.33 -0.05 -14.65
CA ARG A 172 17.28 1.03 -15.02
C ARG A 172 17.27 2.17 -14.01
N VAL A 173 16.10 2.49 -13.46
CA VAL A 173 15.94 3.55 -12.45
C VAL A 173 16.41 3.11 -11.06
N LEU A 174 16.46 1.80 -10.82
CA LEU A 174 17.05 1.22 -9.62
C LEU A 174 18.60 1.17 -9.65
N GLU A 175 19.25 1.55 -10.76
CA GLU A 175 20.72 1.66 -10.81
C GLU A 175 21.25 2.79 -9.93
N VAL A 176 22.55 2.74 -9.62
CA VAL A 176 23.23 3.66 -8.68
C VAL A 176 23.03 5.14 -9.05
N GLU A 177 23.04 5.47 -10.35
CA GLU A 177 22.78 6.84 -10.81
C GLU A 177 21.29 7.15 -11.02
N GLY A 178 20.45 6.12 -11.12
CA GLY A 178 19.00 6.24 -11.33
C GLY A 178 18.58 7.01 -12.59
N HIS A 179 19.49 7.23 -13.54
CA HIS A 179 19.22 7.96 -14.77
C HIS A 179 18.27 7.16 -15.68
N LEU A 180 17.31 7.84 -16.28
CA LEU A 180 16.45 7.27 -17.32
C LEU A 180 16.84 7.83 -18.68
N THR A 181 17.44 6.99 -19.52
CA THR A 181 17.74 7.34 -20.91
C THR A 181 16.55 7.02 -21.80
N LEU A 182 15.95 8.06 -22.37
CA LEU A 182 14.93 7.98 -23.41
C LEU A 182 15.63 7.96 -24.78
N LEU A 183 15.90 6.77 -25.29
CA LEU A 183 16.66 6.57 -26.53
C LEU A 183 15.98 7.25 -27.74
N ASP A 184 14.66 7.12 -27.85
CA ASP A 184 13.89 7.71 -28.96
C ASP A 184 13.95 9.24 -28.96
N GLN A 185 14.22 9.85 -27.80
CA GLN A 185 14.38 11.29 -27.65
C GLN A 185 15.83 11.78 -27.58
N ASN A 186 16.81 10.86 -27.56
CA ASN A 186 18.21 11.18 -27.23
C ASN A 186 18.36 12.03 -25.95
N ARG A 187 17.53 11.75 -24.94
CA ARG A 187 17.45 12.53 -23.71
C ARG A 187 17.78 11.67 -22.50
N VAL A 188 18.56 12.22 -21.57
CA VAL A 188 18.84 11.61 -20.26
C VAL A 188 18.09 12.39 -19.19
N ILE A 189 17.21 11.72 -18.46
CA ILE A 189 16.48 12.28 -17.34
C ILE A 189 17.24 11.93 -16.06
N ARG A 190 17.56 12.97 -15.29
CA ARG A 190 18.16 12.84 -13.96
C ARG A 190 17.07 12.92 -12.90
N PRO A 191 17.09 12.04 -11.88
CA PRO A 191 16.15 12.12 -10.77
C PRO A 191 16.23 13.48 -10.07
N ASN A 192 15.08 14.02 -9.69
CA ASN A 192 14.97 15.13 -8.76
C ASN A 192 15.66 14.76 -7.44
N PRO A 193 16.38 15.69 -6.76
CA PRO A 193 17.02 15.39 -5.48
C PRO A 193 16.07 14.89 -4.38
N ALA A 194 14.79 15.25 -4.48
CA ALA A 194 13.70 14.80 -3.59
C ALA A 194 12.86 13.66 -4.19
N PHE A 195 13.29 13.04 -5.29
CA PHE A 195 12.68 11.80 -5.77
C PHE A 195 13.01 10.65 -4.82
N ARG A 196 12.01 9.86 -4.44
CA ARG A 196 12.14 8.63 -3.65
C ARG A 196 11.45 7.49 -4.35
N LEU A 197 11.93 6.26 -4.14
CA LEU A 197 11.41 5.11 -4.84
C LEU A 197 11.18 3.95 -3.87
N PHE A 198 9.94 3.49 -3.86
CA PHE A 198 9.44 2.41 -3.03
C PHE A 198 8.75 1.35 -3.90
N ALA A 199 8.66 0.13 -3.38
CA ALA A 199 7.82 -0.90 -3.92
C ALA A 199 7.08 -1.66 -2.82
N THR A 200 5.96 -2.26 -3.17
CA THR A 200 5.35 -3.32 -2.37
C THR A 200 5.37 -4.64 -3.15
N ALA A 201 5.44 -5.76 -2.45
CA ALA A 201 5.30 -7.09 -3.06
C ALA A 201 4.52 -8.02 -2.12
N ASN A 202 3.82 -9.00 -2.70
CA ASN A 202 3.11 -10.01 -1.90
C ASN A 202 3.96 -11.25 -1.64
N THR A 203 4.91 -11.53 -2.54
CA THR A 203 5.83 -12.66 -2.48
C THR A 203 7.27 -12.13 -2.37
N VAL A 204 8.17 -12.90 -1.73
CA VAL A 204 9.61 -12.55 -1.63
C VAL A 204 10.35 -12.79 -2.96
N GLY A 205 9.69 -12.50 -4.08
CA GLY A 205 10.22 -12.85 -5.39
C GLY A 205 10.32 -14.35 -5.64
N LEU A 206 9.73 -15.21 -4.80
CA LEU A 206 9.64 -16.66 -5.04
C LEU A 206 8.53 -17.01 -6.03
N GLY A 207 7.75 -16.02 -6.48
CA GLY A 207 6.52 -16.23 -7.22
C GLY A 207 5.45 -16.87 -6.34
N ASP A 208 4.41 -17.37 -6.99
CA ASP A 208 3.28 -18.00 -6.31
C ASP A 208 3.54 -19.48 -6.00
N THR A 209 4.45 -19.77 -5.07
CA THR A 209 4.72 -21.15 -4.64
C THR A 209 3.53 -21.81 -3.93
N THR A 210 2.52 -21.03 -3.58
CA THR A 210 1.37 -21.42 -2.76
C THR A 210 0.05 -21.44 -3.52
N GLY A 211 -0.01 -20.90 -4.74
CA GLY A 211 -1.24 -20.76 -5.53
C GLY A 211 -2.14 -19.56 -5.16
N LEU A 212 -1.71 -18.71 -4.22
CA LEU A 212 -2.49 -17.59 -3.67
C LEU A 212 -2.36 -16.27 -4.43
N TYR A 213 -1.25 -16.09 -5.13
CA TYR A 213 -0.90 -14.83 -5.78
C TYR A 213 -0.81 -15.02 -7.28
N HIS A 214 -1.94 -15.38 -7.89
CA HIS A 214 -2.07 -15.50 -9.34
C HIS A 214 -1.60 -14.22 -10.04
N GLY A 215 -0.70 -14.37 -11.01
CA GLY A 215 -0.12 -13.26 -11.76
C GLY A 215 1.21 -12.74 -11.21
N THR A 216 1.61 -13.13 -10.01
CA THR A 216 2.95 -12.81 -9.50
C THR A 216 4.05 -13.59 -10.23
N GLN A 217 5.13 -12.90 -10.51
CA GLN A 217 6.32 -13.38 -11.18
C GLN A 217 7.43 -13.59 -10.15
N GLN A 218 8.28 -14.58 -10.40
CA GLN A 218 9.50 -14.76 -9.63
C GLN A 218 10.42 -13.55 -9.90
N ILE A 219 10.85 -12.86 -8.85
CA ILE A 219 11.81 -11.75 -8.96
C ILE A 219 13.20 -12.37 -8.92
N ASN A 220 14.02 -12.11 -9.94
CA ASN A 220 15.37 -12.67 -9.97
C ASN A 220 16.29 -11.98 -8.94
N GLN A 221 17.36 -12.66 -8.54
CA GLN A 221 18.28 -12.15 -7.52
C GLN A 221 18.88 -10.79 -7.88
N GLY A 222 19.24 -10.57 -9.15
CA GLY A 222 19.82 -9.30 -9.60
C GLY A 222 18.84 -8.12 -9.54
N GLN A 223 17.53 -8.38 -9.58
CA GLN A 223 16.50 -7.36 -9.30
C GLN A 223 16.38 -7.11 -7.81
N MET A 224 16.43 -8.15 -6.98
CA MET A 224 16.36 -8.01 -5.53
C MET A 224 17.54 -7.24 -4.96
N ASP A 225 18.76 -7.49 -5.43
CA ASP A 225 19.98 -6.81 -4.96
C ASP A 225 19.99 -5.29 -5.25
N ARG A 226 19.13 -4.82 -6.17
CA ARG A 226 18.96 -3.40 -6.50
C ARG A 226 18.06 -2.66 -5.52
N TRP A 227 17.28 -3.39 -4.73
CA TRP A 227 16.56 -2.83 -3.58
C TRP A 227 17.53 -2.76 -2.41
N ASN A 228 17.85 -1.54 -1.96
CA ASN A 228 18.82 -1.35 -0.89
C ASN A 228 18.32 -1.90 0.45
N ILE A 229 17.00 -1.87 0.65
CA ILE A 229 16.33 -2.33 1.85
C ILE A 229 15.11 -3.15 1.43
N VAL A 230 14.97 -4.34 1.98
CA VAL A 230 13.76 -5.16 1.91
C VAL A 230 13.28 -5.35 3.34
N THR A 231 12.08 -4.87 3.64
CA THR A 231 11.43 -5.03 4.96
C THR A 231 10.14 -5.82 4.82
N THR A 232 9.74 -6.48 5.90
CA THR A 232 8.56 -7.35 5.90
C THR A 232 7.48 -6.76 6.81
N LEU A 233 6.28 -6.59 6.27
CA LEU A 233 5.08 -6.17 7.00
C LEU A 233 4.02 -7.26 6.91
N ASN A 234 3.97 -8.10 7.94
CA ASN A 234 3.02 -9.19 8.09
C ASN A 234 1.88 -8.82 9.04
N TYR A 235 1.02 -9.80 9.38
CA TYR A 235 -0.07 -9.59 10.32
C TYR A 235 0.45 -9.13 11.69
N LEU A 236 -0.28 -8.19 12.27
CA LEU A 236 0.10 -7.57 13.53
C LEU A 236 -0.18 -8.52 14.70
N PRO A 237 0.52 -8.36 15.82
CA PRO A 237 0.14 -9.01 17.07
C PRO A 237 -1.31 -8.69 17.44
N HIS A 238 -2.01 -9.68 17.98
CA HIS A 238 -3.42 -9.60 18.37
C HIS A 238 -3.83 -8.30 19.07
N ALA A 239 -3.05 -7.85 20.06
CA ALA A 239 -3.34 -6.64 20.83
C ALA A 239 -3.24 -5.36 19.98
N GLN A 240 -2.27 -5.30 19.07
CA GLN A 240 -2.09 -4.15 18.19
C GLN A 240 -3.22 -4.08 17.16
N GLU A 241 -3.54 -5.20 16.51
CA GLU A 241 -4.65 -5.27 15.56
C GLU A 241 -5.99 -4.91 16.23
N SER A 242 -6.25 -5.45 17.43
CA SER A 242 -7.45 -5.12 18.20
C SER A 242 -7.55 -3.62 18.47
N THR A 243 -6.44 -2.98 18.85
CA THR A 243 -6.39 -1.53 19.09
C THR A 243 -6.68 -0.73 17.80
N ILE A 244 -6.15 -1.16 16.66
CA ILE A 244 -6.40 -0.52 15.36
C ILE A 244 -7.87 -0.64 14.97
N VAL A 245 -8.44 -1.85 15.07
CA VAL A 245 -9.84 -2.09 14.72
C VAL A 245 -10.74 -1.27 15.64
N MET A 246 -10.50 -1.24 16.95
CA MET A 246 -11.27 -0.41 17.89
C MET A 246 -11.18 1.08 17.55
N ALA A 247 -9.98 1.59 17.26
CA ALA A 247 -9.79 3.00 16.88
C ALA A 247 -10.56 3.34 15.59
N LYS A 248 -10.53 2.46 14.58
CA LYS A 248 -11.29 2.63 13.34
C LYS A 248 -12.79 2.60 13.55
N MET A 249 -13.25 1.77 14.47
CA MET A 249 -14.65 1.71 14.83
C MET A 249 -15.04 2.85 15.80
N GLY A 250 -14.11 3.63 16.35
CA GLY A 250 -14.40 4.63 17.36
C GLY A 250 -14.90 4.03 18.69
N ILE A 251 -14.43 2.82 19.03
CA ILE A 251 -14.76 2.09 20.26
C ILE A 251 -13.71 2.45 21.32
N ASP A 252 -14.15 2.93 22.48
CA ASP A 252 -13.28 3.17 23.63
C ASP A 252 -13.41 1.99 24.61
N PRO A 253 -12.35 1.20 24.86
CA PRO A 253 -12.42 0.03 25.74
C PRO A 253 -12.96 0.33 27.14
N LYS A 254 -12.78 1.56 27.64
CA LYS A 254 -13.26 1.97 28.96
C LYS A 254 -14.75 2.31 28.96
N LYS A 255 -15.29 2.80 27.84
CA LYS A 255 -16.70 3.19 27.71
C LYS A 255 -17.56 2.05 27.17
N ASP A 256 -16.98 1.25 26.28
CA ASP A 256 -17.66 0.23 25.49
C ASP A 256 -17.01 -1.16 25.70
N PRO A 257 -16.94 -1.68 26.94
CA PRO A 257 -16.17 -2.89 27.25
C PRO A 257 -16.70 -4.15 26.53
N GLN A 258 -18.01 -4.20 26.25
CA GLN A 258 -18.61 -5.32 25.51
C GLN A 258 -18.22 -5.30 24.03
N ASP A 259 -18.20 -4.11 23.42
CA ASP A 259 -17.81 -3.95 22.02
C ASP A 259 -16.30 -4.19 21.85
N ALA A 260 -15.48 -3.71 22.78
CA ALA A 260 -14.05 -3.98 22.80
C ALA A 260 -13.75 -5.49 22.88
N LYS A 261 -14.39 -6.20 23.82
CA LYS A 261 -14.27 -7.66 23.92
C LYS A 261 -14.71 -8.39 22.64
N ARG A 262 -15.76 -7.88 21.97
CA ARG A 262 -16.20 -8.43 20.69
C ARG A 262 -15.12 -8.27 19.62
N ILE A 263 -14.51 -7.09 19.52
CA ILE A 263 -13.42 -6.85 18.56
C ILE A 263 -12.22 -7.75 18.84
N GLU A 264 -11.80 -7.90 20.10
CA GLU A 264 -10.75 -8.86 20.47
C GLU A 264 -11.11 -10.29 20.02
N THR A 265 -12.36 -10.70 20.22
CA THR A 265 -12.83 -12.03 19.80
C THR A 265 -12.85 -12.17 18.27
N MET A 266 -13.17 -11.11 17.53
CA MET A 266 -13.11 -11.09 16.06
C MET A 266 -11.67 -11.21 15.55
N VAL A 267 -10.71 -10.55 16.20
CA VAL A 267 -9.28 -10.68 15.89
C VAL A 267 -8.79 -12.08 16.24
N ALA A 268 -9.24 -12.68 17.34
CA ALA A 268 -8.90 -14.06 17.70
C ALA A 268 -9.35 -15.07 16.63
N LEU A 269 -10.53 -14.86 16.04
CA LEU A 269 -11.00 -15.66 14.90
C LEU A 269 -10.08 -15.45 13.69
N ALA A 270 -9.69 -14.22 13.39
CA ALA A 270 -8.74 -13.95 12.30
C ALA A 270 -7.40 -14.66 12.52
N ASP A 271 -6.88 -14.69 13.74
CA ASP A 271 -5.66 -15.42 14.11
C ASP A 271 -5.78 -16.94 13.90
N LEU A 272 -6.97 -17.51 14.16
CA LEU A 272 -7.25 -18.92 13.83
C LEU A 272 -7.23 -19.15 12.32
N THR A 273 -7.82 -18.26 11.51
CA THR A 273 -7.77 -18.40 10.04
C THR A 273 -6.34 -18.32 9.50
N ARG A 274 -5.50 -17.44 10.05
CA ARG A 274 -4.08 -17.31 9.66
C ARG A 274 -3.28 -18.54 10.04
N SER A 275 -3.56 -19.10 11.22
CA SER A 275 -2.92 -20.32 11.70
C SER A 275 -3.32 -21.55 10.87
N GLY A 276 -4.61 -21.70 10.56
CA GLY A 276 -5.13 -22.74 9.67
C GLY A 276 -4.52 -22.64 8.27
N PHE A 277 -4.35 -21.42 7.76
CA PHE A 277 -3.68 -21.19 6.49
C PHE A 277 -2.20 -21.61 6.49
N ILE A 278 -1.44 -21.26 7.53
CA ILE A 278 -0.03 -21.68 7.67
C ILE A 278 0.06 -23.21 7.78
N ALA A 279 -0.92 -23.85 8.42
CA ALA A 279 -1.00 -25.31 8.53
C ALA A 279 -1.46 -26.01 7.23
N GLY A 280 -2.03 -25.27 6.27
CA GLY A 280 -2.60 -25.81 5.05
C GLY A 280 -4.03 -26.33 5.20
N ASP A 281 -4.73 -25.99 6.29
CA ASP A 281 -6.12 -26.40 6.56
C ASP A 281 -7.14 -25.61 5.73
N ILE A 282 -6.82 -24.35 5.41
CA ILE A 282 -7.65 -23.44 4.62
C ILE A 282 -6.77 -22.62 3.66
N SER A 283 -7.37 -22.12 2.58
CA SER A 283 -6.69 -21.30 1.57
C SER A 283 -6.97 -19.80 1.71
N THR A 284 -8.01 -19.42 2.47
CA THR A 284 -8.42 -18.01 2.61
C THR A 284 -8.14 -17.49 4.03
N VAL A 285 -7.57 -16.29 4.16
CA VAL A 285 -7.19 -15.68 5.45
C VAL A 285 -7.90 -14.37 5.72
N MET A 286 -8.12 -14.06 7.00
CA MET A 286 -8.62 -12.76 7.42
C MET A 286 -7.48 -11.76 7.65
N SER A 287 -7.46 -10.72 6.81
CA SER A 287 -6.63 -9.54 7.04
C SER A 287 -7.28 -8.57 8.05
N PRO A 288 -6.53 -7.61 8.62
CA PRO A 288 -7.12 -6.53 9.43
C PRO A 288 -8.25 -5.78 8.71
N ARG A 289 -8.14 -5.60 7.39
CA ARG A 289 -9.22 -5.03 6.55
C ARG A 289 -10.50 -5.87 6.61
N THR A 290 -10.37 -7.20 6.58
CA THR A 290 -11.50 -8.12 6.69
C THR A 290 -12.18 -7.99 8.05
N VAL A 291 -11.41 -7.86 9.13
CA VAL A 291 -11.94 -7.67 10.49
C VAL A 291 -12.67 -6.34 10.63
N ILE A 292 -12.11 -5.24 10.10
CA ILE A 292 -12.76 -3.93 10.08
C ILE A 292 -14.09 -4.00 9.31
N SER A 293 -14.07 -4.56 8.09
CA SER A 293 -15.27 -4.71 7.27
C SER A 293 -16.34 -5.57 7.96
N TRP A 294 -15.92 -6.60 8.69
CA TRP A 294 -16.85 -7.42 9.47
C TRP A 294 -17.47 -6.61 10.61
N ALA A 295 -16.70 -5.79 11.32
CA ALA A 295 -17.21 -4.92 12.38
C ALA A 295 -18.21 -3.88 11.82
N GLU A 296 -17.90 -3.29 10.66
CA GLU A 296 -18.78 -2.34 9.97
C GLU A 296 -20.09 -3.02 9.55
N ASN A 297 -20.02 -4.20 8.92
CA ASN A 297 -21.19 -4.97 8.52
C ASN A 297 -22.03 -5.39 9.74
N TYR A 298 -21.40 -5.72 10.86
CA TYR A 298 -22.13 -6.00 12.10
C TYR A 298 -22.92 -4.78 12.58
N ARG A 299 -22.38 -3.55 12.48
CA ARG A 299 -23.15 -2.33 12.80
C ARG A 299 -24.36 -2.12 11.91
N ILE A 300 -24.27 -2.54 10.65
CA ILE A 300 -25.36 -2.40 9.67
C ILE A 300 -26.45 -3.45 9.91
N PHE A 301 -26.06 -4.72 10.03
CA PHE A 301 -27.02 -5.83 10.08
C PHE A 301 -27.49 -6.16 11.49
N ASN A 302 -26.73 -5.77 12.52
CA ASN A 302 -26.95 -6.14 13.92
C ASN A 302 -27.04 -7.66 14.14
N ASP A 303 -26.43 -8.45 13.25
CA ASP A 303 -26.32 -9.90 13.30
C ASP A 303 -24.86 -10.27 13.00
N LEU A 304 -24.15 -10.73 14.04
CA LEU A 304 -22.71 -10.98 13.97
C LEU A 304 -22.38 -12.17 13.06
N ALA A 305 -23.19 -13.23 13.10
CA ALA A 305 -23.01 -14.44 12.33
C ALA A 305 -23.31 -14.19 10.85
N PHE A 306 -24.39 -13.47 10.56
CA PHE A 306 -24.69 -13.04 9.20
C PHE A 306 -23.61 -12.11 8.65
N ALA A 307 -23.18 -11.11 9.43
CA ALA A 307 -22.11 -10.20 9.04
C ALA A 307 -20.81 -10.95 8.74
N PHE A 308 -20.45 -11.95 9.55
CA PHE A 308 -19.28 -12.80 9.30
C PHE A 308 -19.41 -13.56 7.98
N ARG A 309 -20.60 -14.14 7.75
CA ARG A 309 -20.87 -14.95 6.57
C ARG A 309 -20.70 -14.17 5.28
N VAL A 310 -21.30 -12.97 5.21
CA VAL A 310 -21.22 -12.12 4.01
C VAL A 310 -19.86 -11.43 3.86
N THR A 311 -19.11 -11.26 4.95
CA THR A 311 -17.78 -10.64 4.91
C THR A 311 -16.69 -11.63 4.50
N PHE A 312 -16.74 -12.86 5.01
CA PHE A 312 -15.64 -13.82 4.91
C PHE A 312 -16.06 -15.23 4.49
N LEU A 313 -16.98 -15.88 5.21
CA LEU A 313 -17.29 -17.31 5.00
C LEU A 313 -17.71 -17.64 3.57
N ASN A 314 -18.51 -16.79 2.94
CA ASN A 314 -18.97 -16.99 1.56
C ASN A 314 -17.84 -16.93 0.53
N LYS A 315 -16.70 -16.34 0.87
CA LYS A 315 -15.50 -16.25 0.02
C LYS A 315 -14.58 -17.46 0.16
N CYS A 316 -14.75 -18.25 1.22
CA CYS A 316 -13.97 -19.48 1.42
C CYS A 316 -14.46 -20.59 0.49
N ASP A 317 -13.57 -21.51 0.15
CA ASP A 317 -13.92 -22.74 -0.57
C ASP A 317 -15.02 -23.49 0.20
N GLU A 318 -16.00 -24.04 -0.50
CA GLU A 318 -17.13 -24.74 0.10
C GLU A 318 -16.68 -25.93 0.97
N ALA A 319 -15.60 -26.62 0.59
CA ALA A 319 -15.01 -27.71 1.35
C ALA A 319 -14.34 -27.24 2.66
N GLU A 320 -13.89 -25.98 2.71
CA GLU A 320 -13.21 -25.38 3.88
C GLU A 320 -14.20 -24.72 4.86
N ARG A 321 -15.43 -24.40 4.42
CA ARG A 321 -16.45 -23.74 5.26
C ARG A 321 -16.73 -24.43 6.59
N PRO A 322 -16.79 -25.78 6.68
CA PRO A 322 -16.95 -26.45 7.98
C PRO A 322 -15.80 -26.15 8.95
N THR A 323 -14.56 -26.13 8.48
CA THR A 323 -13.38 -25.79 9.30
C THR A 323 -13.45 -24.33 9.78
N VAL A 324 -13.81 -23.40 8.89
CA VAL A 324 -13.99 -21.99 9.25
C VAL A 324 -15.15 -21.79 10.22
N ALA A 325 -16.25 -22.54 10.07
CA ALA A 325 -17.37 -22.53 11.00
C ALA A 325 -16.97 -23.05 12.39
N GLU A 326 -16.09 -24.06 12.47
CA GLU A 326 -15.53 -24.52 13.73
C GLU A 326 -14.70 -23.43 14.42
N TYR A 327 -13.86 -22.69 13.67
CA TYR A 327 -13.12 -21.55 14.22
C TYR A 327 -14.07 -20.48 14.79
N TYR A 328 -15.15 -20.18 14.07
CA TYR A 328 -16.18 -19.26 14.55
C TYR A 328 -16.85 -19.79 15.83
N GLN A 329 -17.22 -21.07 15.88
CA GLN A 329 -17.82 -21.68 17.05
C GLN A 329 -16.90 -21.64 18.27
N ARG A 330 -15.59 -21.88 18.09
CA ARG A 330 -14.59 -21.79 19.18
C ARG A 330 -14.51 -20.37 19.77
N CYS A 331 -14.68 -19.34 18.95
CA CYS A 331 -14.60 -17.94 19.40
C CYS A 331 -15.93 -17.41 19.97
N PHE A 332 -17.06 -17.73 19.34
CA PHE A 332 -18.35 -17.10 19.64
C PHE A 332 -19.40 -18.05 20.23
N ASN A 333 -19.10 -19.34 20.34
CA ASN A 333 -20.03 -20.38 20.79
C ASN A 333 -21.36 -20.37 20.03
N ALA A 334 -21.30 -20.13 18.72
CA ALA A 334 -22.44 -20.03 17.81
C ALA A 334 -22.05 -20.58 16.42
N ASP A 335 -23.03 -20.86 15.57
CA ASP A 335 -22.81 -21.38 14.21
C ASP A 335 -23.00 -20.24 13.18
N PRO A 336 -22.01 -19.96 12.31
CA PRO A 336 -22.15 -18.96 11.26
C PRO A 336 -22.87 -19.46 10.00
N MET A 337 -23.10 -20.78 9.88
CA MET A 337 -23.74 -21.39 8.71
C MET A 337 -25.22 -20.99 8.64
N PRO A 338 -25.79 -20.88 7.42
CA PRO A 338 -27.22 -20.66 7.28
C PRO A 338 -27.99 -21.83 7.91
N PRO A 339 -29.12 -21.57 8.59
CA PRO A 339 -29.97 -22.65 9.10
C PRO A 339 -30.39 -23.54 7.91
N HIS A 340 -30.25 -24.85 8.06
CA HIS A 340 -30.58 -25.81 7.00
C HIS A 340 -32.00 -25.56 6.45
N GLY A 341 -32.12 -25.19 5.17
CA GLY A 341 -33.40 -25.09 4.46
C GLY A 341 -33.87 -23.70 4.01
N ARG A 342 -32.98 -22.75 3.70
CA ARG A 342 -33.33 -21.52 2.96
C ARG A 342 -32.35 -21.21 1.86
#